data_AF-A0A2S2C4V7-F1
#
_entry.id   AF-A0A2S2C4V7-F1
#
_cell.length_a   1.000
_cell.length_b   1.000
_cell.length_c   1.000
_cell.angle_alpha   90.00
_cell.angle_beta   90.00
_cell.angle_gamma   90.00
#
_symmetry.space_group_name_H-M   'P 1'
#
loop_
_entity.id
_entity.type
_entity.pdbx_description
1 polymer ?
#
loop_
_entity_poly.entity_id
_entity_poly.type
_entity_poly.pdbx_seq_one_letter_code
_entity_poly.pdbx_strand_id
1 'polypeptide(L)'
;MSTRTCRRRQRALGWAEVVGFLDAHERRRGDRVELRYLLVGAGEHDQVELPAEVHSALEQVVAALQAGRAVTVAPRATMLTTQQAADLLGVSRPTVRRLIDVVELPAEKVGTRHRLLLRDVLEYQQQRRARQYEALAQTAVEIDDEDDPAMVAEQLKIARRAVAERRRTRSGGGSTAMGGRQGCRGVRSSSRYLCSLAEPAAGLSAVDGR
;
A
#
# COMPACT_ATOMS: atom_id res chain seq x y z
N MET A 1 32.35 41.29 44.64
CA MET A 1 31.37 40.42 43.95
C MET A 1 30.78 41.10 42.70
N SER A 2 31.56 41.40 41.64
CA SER A 2 31.03 42.17 40.49
C SER A 2 31.59 41.81 39.09
N THR A 3 32.38 40.75 38.94
CA THR A 3 32.93 40.34 37.63
C THR A 3 32.15 39.20 36.95
N ARG A 4 31.44 38.36 37.71
CA ARG A 4 30.60 37.27 37.17
C ARG A 4 29.32 37.78 36.50
N THR A 5 28.75 38.87 37.00
CA THR A 5 27.47 39.43 36.51
C THR A 5 27.65 40.20 35.19
N CYS A 6 28.81 40.86 34.98
CA CYS A 6 29.11 41.61 33.76
C CYS A 6 29.35 40.68 32.55
N ARG A 7 30.12 39.60 32.73
CA ARG A 7 30.37 38.59 31.67
C ARG A 7 29.08 37.84 31.25
N ARG A 8 28.13 37.68 32.17
CA ARG A 8 26.80 37.08 31.90
C ARG A 8 25.90 38.03 31.10
N ARG A 9 26.01 39.35 31.32
CA ARG A 9 25.29 40.39 30.57
C ARG A 9 25.87 40.59 29.16
N GLN A 10 27.20 40.54 28.99
CA GLN A 10 27.85 40.67 27.68
C GLN A 10 27.62 39.48 26.74
N ARG A 11 27.43 38.26 27.26
CA ARG A 11 27.04 37.10 26.44
C ARG A 11 25.61 37.19 25.90
N ALA A 12 24.67 37.79 26.63
CA ALA A 12 23.27 37.91 26.20
C ALA A 12 23.08 38.90 25.05
N LEU A 13 23.95 39.91 24.91
CA LEU A 13 23.88 40.93 23.87
C LEU A 13 24.24 40.39 22.48
N GLY A 14 25.21 39.48 22.36
CA GLY A 14 25.59 38.89 21.08
C GLY A 14 24.54 37.93 20.52
N TRP A 15 23.87 37.16 21.38
CA TRP A 15 22.77 36.29 20.95
C TRP A 15 21.51 37.07 20.58
N ALA A 16 21.21 38.17 21.28
CA ALA A 16 20.09 39.04 20.93
C ALA A 16 20.26 39.70 19.55
N GLU A 17 21.50 40.03 19.17
CA GLU A 17 21.83 40.55 17.84
C GLU A 17 21.65 39.49 16.75
N VAL A 18 22.12 38.25 17.01
CA VAL A 18 21.92 37.12 16.08
C VAL A 18 20.42 36.80 15.93
N VAL A 19 19.66 36.77 17.02
CA VAL A 19 18.21 36.56 16.99
C VAL A 19 17.51 37.68 16.24
N GLY A 20 17.89 38.94 16.47
CA GLY A 20 17.33 40.09 15.74
C GLY A 20 17.65 40.06 14.25
N PHE A 21 18.84 39.59 13.86
CA PHE A 21 19.22 39.38 12.48
C PHE A 21 18.37 38.28 11.82
N LEU A 22 18.17 37.14 12.50
CA LEU A 22 17.32 36.04 12.03
C LEU A 22 15.86 36.50 11.88
N ASP A 23 15.28 37.15 12.90
CA ASP A 23 13.93 37.74 12.88
C ASP A 23 13.75 38.72 11.70
N ALA A 24 14.74 39.59 11.47
CA ALA A 24 14.70 40.56 10.39
C ALA A 24 14.85 39.90 9.01
N HIS A 25 15.50 38.75 8.94
CA HIS A 25 15.64 37.96 7.72
C HIS A 25 14.34 37.18 7.42
N GLU A 26 13.74 36.57 8.44
CA GLU A 26 12.46 35.86 8.37
C GLU A 26 11.32 36.79 7.93
N ARG A 27 11.25 38.02 8.47
CA ARG A 27 10.25 39.03 8.08
C ARG A 27 10.37 39.51 6.64
N ARG A 28 11.57 39.43 6.04
CA ARG A 28 11.81 39.86 4.64
C ARG A 28 11.63 38.74 3.62
N ARG A 29 11.86 37.48 4.03
CA ARG A 29 11.76 36.31 3.14
C ARG A 29 10.50 35.47 3.33
N GLY A 30 9.73 35.67 4.40
CA GLY A 30 8.52 34.89 4.66
C GLY A 30 8.86 33.43 4.94
N ASP A 31 9.43 33.16 6.10
CA ASP A 31 10.00 31.86 6.41
C ASP A 31 8.93 30.86 6.88
N ARG A 32 8.34 30.13 5.93
CA ARG A 32 8.20 28.69 6.16
C ARG A 32 9.51 28.11 5.69
N VAL A 33 10.34 27.65 6.61
CA VAL A 33 11.54 26.87 6.28
C VAL A 33 11.06 25.69 5.44
N GLU A 34 11.24 25.76 4.11
CA GLU A 34 10.93 24.63 3.24
C GLU A 34 11.95 23.55 3.54
N LEU A 35 11.51 22.49 4.21
CA LEU A 35 12.34 21.34 4.53
C LEU A 35 12.86 20.74 3.22
N ARG A 36 14.17 20.87 3.00
CA ARG A 36 14.87 20.25 1.86
C ARG A 36 15.51 18.96 2.34
N TYR A 37 15.14 17.86 1.71
CA TYR A 37 15.74 16.56 1.94
C TYR A 37 16.78 16.30 0.84
N LEU A 38 17.97 15.84 1.21
CA LEU A 38 19.08 15.65 0.27
C LEU A 38 19.65 14.24 0.43
N LEU A 39 19.88 13.55 -0.69
CA LEU A 39 20.78 12.41 -0.74
C LEU A 39 22.19 12.93 -1.04
N VAL A 40 23.13 12.63 -0.15
CA VAL A 40 24.54 13.03 -0.30
C VAL A 40 25.34 11.80 -0.71
N GLY A 41 26.00 11.89 -1.86
CA GLY A 41 26.91 10.88 -2.39
C GLY A 41 28.35 11.07 -1.90
N ALA A 42 29.29 10.41 -2.57
CA ALA A 42 30.69 10.37 -2.14
C ALA A 42 31.47 11.66 -2.46
N GLY A 43 31.00 12.46 -3.40
CA GLY A 43 31.61 13.74 -3.79
C GLY A 43 31.03 14.92 -3.00
N GLU A 44 31.84 15.96 -2.79
CA GLU A 44 31.46 17.17 -2.03
C GLU A 44 30.22 17.89 -2.62
N HIS A 45 29.98 17.73 -3.92
CA HIS A 45 28.85 18.31 -4.65
C HIS A 45 27.87 17.27 -5.19
N ASP A 46 28.02 16.00 -4.82
CA ASP A 46 27.12 14.92 -5.24
C ASP A 46 25.89 14.93 -4.33
N GLN A 47 24.94 15.83 -4.60
CA GLN A 47 23.73 16.00 -3.80
C GLN A 47 22.49 16.02 -4.69
N VAL A 48 21.48 15.23 -4.34
CA VAL A 48 20.20 15.17 -5.03
C VAL A 48 19.08 15.56 -4.08
N GLU A 49 18.31 16.60 -4.43
CA GLU A 49 17.10 16.99 -3.69
C GLU A 49 16.02 15.90 -3.83
N LEU A 50 15.48 15.49 -2.69
CA LEU A 50 14.42 14.51 -2.57
C LEU A 50 13.07 15.19 -2.31
N PRO A 51 12.01 14.80 -3.04
CA PRO A 51 10.65 15.14 -2.67
C PRO A 51 10.28 14.61 -1.29
N ALA A 52 9.39 15.32 -0.59
CA ALA A 52 8.94 14.95 0.76
C ALA A 52 8.32 13.55 0.82
N GLU A 53 7.65 13.12 -0.25
CA GLU A 53 7.03 11.80 -0.35
C GLU A 53 8.08 10.68 -0.36
N VAL A 54 9.20 10.89 -1.06
CA VAL A 54 10.30 9.92 -1.14
C VAL A 54 11.02 9.85 0.21
N HIS A 55 11.23 11.00 0.86
CA HIS A 55 11.79 11.05 2.19
C HIS A 55 10.94 10.25 3.20
N SER A 56 9.62 10.48 3.25
CA SER A 56 8.73 9.73 4.16
C SER A 56 8.71 8.23 3.86
N ALA A 57 8.77 7.84 2.59
CA ALA A 57 8.90 6.43 2.22
C ALA A 57 10.21 5.82 2.74
N LEU A 58 11.33 6.53 2.59
CA LEU A 58 12.64 6.09 3.10
C LEU A 58 12.65 5.96 4.62
N GLU A 59 12.03 6.88 5.37
CA GLU A 59 11.88 6.77 6.83
C GLU A 59 11.18 5.45 7.21
N GLN A 60 10.09 5.10 6.53
CA GLN A 60 9.37 3.85 6.76
C GLN A 60 10.22 2.62 6.44
N VAL A 61 10.98 2.66 5.35
CA VAL A 61 11.91 1.59 4.97
C VAL A 61 12.98 1.40 6.03
N VAL A 62 13.63 2.48 6.47
CA VAL A 62 14.68 2.44 7.50
C VAL A 62 14.11 1.92 8.83
N ALA A 63 12.94 2.39 9.24
CA ALA A 63 12.28 1.90 10.46
C ALA A 63 11.97 0.40 10.38
N ALA A 64 11.51 -0.09 9.23
CA ALA A 64 11.26 -1.52 9.02
C ALA A 64 12.54 -2.35 9.07
N LEU A 65 13.62 -1.87 8.44
CA LEU A 65 14.92 -2.53 8.46
C LEU A 65 15.53 -2.56 9.87
N GLN A 66 15.43 -1.48 10.63
CA GLN A 66 15.86 -1.44 12.04
C GLN A 66 15.08 -2.44 12.90
N ALA A 67 13.81 -2.67 12.59
CA ALA A 67 12.98 -3.70 13.22
C ALA A 67 13.27 -5.13 12.72
N GLY A 68 14.28 -5.32 11.86
CA GLY A 68 14.65 -6.62 11.27
C GLY A 68 13.63 -7.16 10.26
N ARG A 69 12.74 -6.32 9.73
CA ARG A 69 11.71 -6.71 8.77
C ARG A 69 12.27 -6.59 7.35
N ALA A 70 11.99 -7.60 6.52
CA ALA A 70 12.31 -7.54 5.10
C ALA A 70 11.42 -6.50 4.40
N VAL A 71 12.04 -5.67 3.55
CA VAL A 71 11.35 -4.65 2.76
C VAL A 71 11.51 -4.96 1.28
N THR A 72 10.44 -4.83 0.50
CA THR A 72 10.46 -5.04 -0.96
C THR A 72 9.85 -3.83 -1.66
N VAL A 73 10.61 -3.25 -2.59
CA VAL A 73 10.13 -2.16 -3.47
C VAL A 73 9.73 -2.78 -4.80
N ALA A 74 8.47 -2.61 -5.20
CA ALA A 74 7.95 -3.16 -6.45
C ALA A 74 7.13 -2.11 -7.22
N PRO A 75 7.23 -2.04 -8.55
CA PRO A 75 6.37 -1.19 -9.36
C PRO A 75 4.88 -1.54 -9.19
N ARG A 76 4.00 -0.54 -9.25
CA ARG A 76 2.54 -0.76 -9.12
C ARG A 76 1.95 -1.63 -10.23
N ALA A 77 2.58 -1.65 -11.41
CA ALA A 77 2.19 -2.46 -12.57
C ALA A 77 2.68 -3.92 -12.50
N THR A 78 3.25 -4.35 -11.37
CA THR A 78 3.74 -5.73 -11.20
C THR A 78 2.59 -6.72 -11.28
N MET A 79 2.74 -7.74 -12.13
CA MET A 79 1.82 -8.86 -12.25
C MET A 79 2.14 -9.95 -11.23
N LEU A 80 1.14 -10.30 -10.42
CA LEU A 80 1.23 -11.28 -9.34
C LEU A 80 0.56 -12.59 -9.73
N THR A 81 1.10 -13.70 -9.22
CA THR A 81 0.38 -14.96 -9.17
C THR A 81 -0.75 -14.92 -8.13
N THR A 82 -1.71 -15.83 -8.25
CA THR A 82 -2.73 -16.04 -7.21
C THR A 82 -2.15 -16.41 -5.86
N GLN A 83 -0.97 -17.05 -5.82
CA GLN A 83 -0.29 -17.36 -4.57
C GLN A 83 0.29 -16.09 -3.93
N GLN A 84 1.03 -15.28 -4.68
CA GLN A 84 1.57 -14.02 -4.18
C GLN A 84 0.47 -13.06 -3.71
N ALA A 85 -0.64 -12.99 -4.44
CA ALA A 85 -1.80 -12.21 -4.01
C ALA A 85 -2.41 -12.76 -2.70
N ALA A 86 -2.44 -14.07 -2.52
CA ALA A 86 -2.92 -14.70 -1.29
C ALA A 86 -2.03 -14.36 -0.09
N ASP A 87 -0.71 -14.44 -0.30
CA ASP A 87 0.28 -14.10 0.72
C ASP A 87 0.17 -12.61 1.12
N LEU A 88 -0.01 -11.69 0.16
CA LEU A 88 -0.21 -10.27 0.43
C LEU A 88 -1.54 -9.97 1.14
N LEU A 89 -2.62 -10.66 0.80
CA LEU A 89 -3.94 -10.47 1.40
C LEU A 89 -4.09 -11.17 2.76
N GLY A 90 -3.12 -12.02 3.14
CA GLY A 90 -3.18 -12.84 4.35
C GLY A 90 -4.34 -13.84 4.32
N VAL A 91 -4.65 -14.41 3.15
CA VAL A 91 -5.75 -15.38 2.97
C VAL A 91 -5.27 -16.61 2.23
N SER A 92 -6.08 -17.66 2.19
CA SER A 92 -5.74 -18.86 1.42
C SER A 92 -5.90 -18.64 -0.09
N ARG A 93 -5.02 -19.25 -0.90
CA ARG A 93 -5.12 -19.26 -2.37
C ARG A 93 -6.52 -19.61 -2.93
N PRO A 94 -7.27 -20.62 -2.42
CA PRO A 94 -8.62 -20.87 -2.90
C PRO A 94 -9.59 -19.70 -2.63
N THR A 95 -9.35 -18.90 -1.59
CA THR A 95 -10.14 -17.68 -1.32
C THR A 95 -9.89 -16.64 -2.41
N VAL A 96 -8.63 -16.39 -2.77
CA VAL A 96 -8.31 -15.49 -3.90
C VAL A 96 -8.97 -15.95 -5.19
N ARG A 97 -8.98 -17.25 -5.46
CA ARG A 97 -9.69 -17.80 -6.62
C ARG A 97 -11.19 -17.51 -6.58
N ARG A 98 -11.85 -17.69 -5.44
CA ARG A 98 -13.27 -17.33 -5.28
C ARG A 98 -13.50 -15.84 -5.52
N LEU A 99 -12.61 -14.96 -5.04
CA LEU A 99 -12.70 -13.51 -5.26
C LEU A 99 -12.60 -13.14 -6.75
N ILE A 100 -11.77 -13.86 -7.50
CA ILE A 100 -11.69 -13.72 -8.97
C ILE A 100 -12.99 -14.23 -9.61
N ASP A 101 -13.50 -15.39 -9.18
CA ASP A 101 -14.70 -16.01 -9.76
C ASP A 101 -15.96 -15.13 -9.57
N VAL A 102 -16.07 -14.39 -8.45
CA VAL A 102 -17.15 -13.44 -8.18
C VAL A 102 -16.87 -12.01 -8.69
N VAL A 103 -15.77 -11.81 -9.42
CA VAL A 103 -15.37 -10.51 -10.01
C VAL A 103 -15.11 -9.40 -8.96
N GLU A 104 -14.89 -9.77 -7.70
CA GLU A 104 -14.47 -8.81 -6.65
C GLU A 104 -13.00 -8.43 -6.79
N LEU A 105 -12.19 -9.30 -7.40
CA LEU A 105 -10.78 -9.08 -7.62
C LEU A 105 -10.43 -9.26 -9.11
N PRO A 106 -10.11 -8.17 -9.84
CA PRO A 106 -9.76 -8.24 -11.25
C PRO A 106 -8.54 -9.14 -11.48
N ALA A 107 -8.63 -10.02 -12.47
CA ALA A 107 -7.52 -10.87 -12.88
C ALA A 107 -7.54 -11.09 -14.40
N GLU A 108 -6.35 -11.06 -14.99
CA GLU A 108 -6.15 -11.38 -16.40
C GLU A 108 -5.73 -12.85 -16.54
N LYS A 109 -6.22 -13.53 -17.57
CA LYS A 109 -5.80 -14.90 -17.87
C LYS A 109 -4.65 -14.87 -18.87
N VAL A 110 -3.44 -15.18 -18.39
CA VAL A 110 -2.23 -15.28 -19.22
C VAL A 110 -1.92 -16.75 -19.43
N GLY A 111 -2.27 -17.27 -20.62
CA GLY A 111 -2.23 -18.69 -20.94
C GLY A 111 -3.19 -19.50 -20.06
N THR A 112 -2.64 -20.39 -19.24
CA THR A 112 -3.43 -21.26 -18.34
C THR A 112 -3.65 -20.66 -16.95
N ARG A 113 -2.89 -19.62 -16.56
CA ARG A 113 -2.87 -19.10 -15.19
C ARG A 113 -3.45 -17.69 -15.11
N HIS A 114 -4.06 -17.37 -13.97
CA HIS A 114 -4.49 -16.00 -13.66
C HIS A 114 -3.32 -15.17 -13.15
N ARG A 115 -3.26 -13.92 -13.61
CA ARG A 115 -2.35 -12.86 -13.17
C ARG A 115 -3.17 -11.70 -12.64
N LEU A 116 -2.71 -11.12 -11.54
CA LEU A 116 -3.37 -10.00 -10.88
C LEU A 116 -2.42 -8.81 -10.83
N LEU A 117 -2.92 -7.60 -11.09
CA LEU A 117 -2.10 -6.41 -10.94
C LEU A 117 -1.95 -6.09 -9.45
N LEU A 118 -0.72 -5.82 -9.01
CA LEU A 118 -0.43 -5.46 -7.62
C LEU A 118 -1.31 -4.29 -7.15
N ARG A 119 -1.53 -3.28 -8.00
CA ARG A 119 -2.41 -2.14 -7.66
C ARG A 119 -3.82 -2.60 -7.25
N ASP A 120 -4.42 -3.54 -8.00
CA ASP A 120 -5.81 -3.97 -7.81
C ASP A 120 -5.92 -4.80 -6.52
N VAL A 121 -4.90 -5.61 -6.23
CA VAL A 121 -4.79 -6.37 -4.97
C VAL A 121 -4.68 -5.44 -3.76
N LEU A 122 -3.85 -4.40 -3.85
CA LEU A 122 -3.69 -3.42 -2.77
C LEU A 122 -4.95 -2.55 -2.57
N GLU A 123 -5.64 -2.21 -3.65
CA GLU A 123 -6.91 -1.50 -3.58
C GLU A 123 -7.99 -2.34 -2.90
N TYR A 124 -8.12 -3.61 -3.30
CA TYR A 124 -9.02 -4.56 -2.64
C TYR A 124 -8.70 -4.69 -1.15
N GLN A 125 -7.42 -4.78 -0.78
CA GLN A 125 -7.00 -4.85 0.63
C GLN A 125 -7.44 -3.60 1.41
N GLN A 126 -7.31 -2.41 0.83
CA GLN A 126 -7.74 -1.16 1.45
C GLN A 126 -9.26 -1.10 1.61
N GLN A 127 -10.01 -1.42 0.56
CA GLN A 127 -11.48 -1.48 0.61
C GLN A 127 -11.95 -2.49 1.66
N ARG A 128 -11.31 -3.66 1.73
CA ARG A 128 -11.62 -4.68 2.75
C ARG A 128 -11.36 -4.18 4.17
N ARG A 129 -10.23 -3.50 4.40
CA ARG A 129 -9.93 -2.87 5.70
C ARG A 129 -10.95 -1.80 6.06
N ALA A 130 -11.32 -0.93 5.12
CA ALA A 130 -12.33 0.08 5.34
C ALA A 130 -13.68 -0.53 5.75
N ARG A 131 -14.14 -1.58 5.04
CA ARG A 131 -15.36 -2.33 5.40
C ARG A 131 -15.27 -2.97 6.79
N GLN A 132 -14.09 -3.46 7.19
CA GLN A 132 -13.86 -4.01 8.53
C GLN A 132 -13.97 -2.92 9.60
N TYR A 133 -13.31 -1.77 9.41
CA TYR A 133 -13.40 -0.64 10.33
C TYR A 133 -14.82 -0.09 10.43
N GLU A 134 -15.52 0.04 9.31
CA GLU A 134 -16.92 0.46 9.31
C GLU A 134 -17.80 -0.51 10.10
N ALA A 135 -17.61 -1.82 9.91
CA ALA A 135 -18.35 -2.83 10.66
C ALA A 135 -18.07 -2.78 12.18
N LEU A 136 -16.85 -2.43 12.59
CA LEU A 136 -16.50 -2.21 13.99
C LEU A 136 -17.15 -0.94 14.54
N ALA A 137 -17.07 0.16 13.78
CA ALA A 137 -17.68 1.44 14.14
C ALA A 137 -19.20 1.35 14.30
N GLN A 138 -19.89 0.55 13.47
CA GLN A 138 -21.32 0.31 13.59
C GLN A 138 -21.75 -0.36 14.90
N THR A 139 -20.83 -1.01 15.61
CA THR A 139 -21.07 -1.62 16.93
C THR A 139 -20.47 -0.85 18.09
N ALA A 140 -19.74 0.24 17.81
CA ALA A 140 -19.13 1.07 18.82
C ALA A 140 -20.20 1.90 19.53
N VAL A 141 -20.05 2.03 20.84
CA VAL A 141 -20.84 2.91 21.71
C VAL A 141 -19.81 3.73 22.48
N GLU A 142 -20.02 5.05 22.55
CA GLU A 142 -19.21 5.92 23.41
C GLU A 142 -19.55 5.60 24.86
N ILE A 143 -18.53 5.32 25.65
CA ILE A 143 -18.63 4.94 27.06
C ILE A 143 -17.69 5.84 27.82
N ASP A 144 -18.21 6.54 28.82
CA ASP A 144 -17.45 7.27 29.82
C ASP A 144 -17.25 6.39 31.07
N ASP A 145 -16.18 6.64 31.84
CA ASP A 145 -15.89 5.94 33.08
C ASP A 145 -16.96 6.20 34.17
N GLU A 146 -17.77 7.26 34.00
CA GLU A 146 -18.90 7.61 34.86
C GLU A 146 -20.23 6.91 34.49
N ASP A 147 -20.30 6.25 33.33
CA ASP A 147 -21.55 5.62 32.86
C ASP A 147 -21.94 4.39 33.70
N ASP A 148 -23.25 4.23 33.96
CA ASP A 148 -23.77 3.02 34.61
C ASP A 148 -23.54 1.79 33.71
N PRO A 149 -22.80 0.76 34.18
CA PRO A 149 -22.54 -0.45 33.40
C PRO A 149 -23.79 -1.15 32.88
N ALA A 150 -24.92 -1.06 33.60
CA ALA A 150 -26.19 -1.64 33.16
C ALA A 150 -26.76 -0.92 31.93
N MET A 151 -26.63 0.41 31.88
CA MET A 151 -27.08 1.22 30.75
C MET A 151 -26.21 0.99 29.51
N VAL A 152 -24.89 0.93 29.68
CA VAL A 152 -23.93 0.61 28.61
C VAL A 152 -24.19 -0.77 28.00
N ALA A 153 -24.47 -1.77 28.84
CA ALA A 153 -24.78 -3.13 28.38
C ALA A 153 -26.05 -3.17 27.51
N GLU A 154 -27.09 -2.43 27.87
CA GLU A 154 -28.33 -2.37 27.09
C GLU A 154 -28.13 -1.59 25.78
N GLN A 155 -27.35 -0.51 25.79
CA GLN A 155 -26.97 0.22 24.56
C GLN A 155 -26.20 -0.67 23.58
N LEU A 156 -25.20 -1.43 24.06
CA LEU A 156 -24.45 -2.37 23.22
C LEU A 156 -25.34 -3.48 22.64
N LYS A 157 -26.33 -3.95 23.40
CA LYS A 157 -27.30 -4.96 22.94
C LYS A 157 -28.19 -4.41 21.82
N ILE A 158 -28.65 -3.16 21.94
CA ILE A 158 -29.40 -2.46 20.89
C ILE A 158 -28.54 -2.31 19.63
N ALA A 159 -27.31 -1.83 19.76
CA ALA A 159 -26.38 -1.66 18.63
C ALA A 159 -26.12 -3.00 17.90
N ARG A 160 -25.83 -4.06 18.65
CA ARG A 160 -25.62 -5.42 18.09
C ARG A 160 -26.87 -5.95 17.39
N ARG A 161 -28.07 -5.70 17.95
CA ARG A 161 -29.34 -6.10 17.33
C ARG A 161 -29.57 -5.39 16.00
N ALA A 162 -29.34 -4.08 15.94
CA ALA A 162 -29.46 -3.31 14.70
C ALA A 162 -28.49 -3.80 13.62
N VAL A 163 -27.23 -4.11 13.99
CA VAL A 163 -26.25 -4.68 13.05
C VAL A 163 -26.66 -6.08 12.58
N ALA A 164 -27.18 -6.93 13.47
CA ALA A 164 -27.67 -8.26 13.11
C ALA A 164 -28.84 -8.19 12.11
N GLU A 165 -29.76 -7.25 12.29
CA GLU A 165 -30.88 -7.01 11.37
C GLU A 165 -30.39 -6.55 9.99
N ARG A 166 -29.44 -5.61 9.92
CA ARG A 166 -28.80 -5.19 8.66
C ARG A 166 -28.06 -6.32 7.95
N ARG A 167 -27.43 -7.24 8.70
CA ARG A 167 -26.78 -8.42 8.10
C ARG A 167 -27.79 -9.39 7.49
N ARG A 168 -28.93 -9.60 8.15
CA ARG A 168 -30.01 -10.46 7.62
C ARG A 168 -30.55 -9.93 6.29
N THR A 169 -30.79 -8.63 6.18
CA THR A 169 -31.27 -8.02 4.92
C THR A 169 -30.23 -8.11 3.80
N ARG A 170 -28.94 -7.97 4.12
CA ARG A 170 -27.85 -8.05 3.14
C ARG A 170 -27.57 -9.48 2.66
N SER A 171 -27.70 -10.48 3.53
CA SER A 171 -27.54 -11.91 3.19
C SER A 171 -28.74 -12.50 2.45
N GLY A 172 -29.95 -11.91 2.61
CA GLY A 172 -31.16 -12.36 1.94
C GLY A 172 -31.25 -12.05 0.44
N GLY A 173 -30.43 -11.12 -0.08
CA GLY A 173 -30.46 -10.70 -1.49
C GLY A 173 -29.52 -11.45 -2.45
N GLY A 174 -28.70 -12.39 -1.96
CA GLY A 174 -27.62 -13.02 -2.73
C GLY A 174 -27.79 -14.51 -3.05
N SER A 175 -28.91 -15.14 -2.67
CA SER A 175 -29.09 -16.60 -2.79
C SER A 175 -30.32 -16.97 -3.63
N THR A 176 -30.33 -16.61 -4.91
CA THR A 176 -31.26 -17.21 -5.89
C THR A 176 -30.61 -17.35 -7.26
N ALA A 177 -29.49 -18.07 -7.34
CA ALA A 177 -28.94 -18.57 -8.61
C ALA A 177 -27.94 -19.72 -8.37
N MET A 178 -28.41 -20.85 -7.84
CA MET A 178 -27.72 -22.14 -8.02
C MET A 178 -28.75 -23.22 -8.34
N GLY A 179 -28.91 -23.49 -9.63
CA GLY A 179 -29.77 -24.55 -10.15
C GLY A 179 -29.54 -24.71 -11.64
N GLY A 180 -28.49 -25.45 -12.02
CA GLY A 180 -28.18 -25.69 -13.42
C GLY A 180 -26.94 -26.55 -13.62
N ARG A 181 -27.03 -27.84 -13.26
CA ARG A 181 -26.10 -28.84 -13.79
C ARG A 181 -26.34 -28.96 -15.30
N GLN A 182 -25.57 -28.24 -16.12
CA GLN A 182 -25.45 -28.54 -17.55
C GLN A 182 -24.11 -29.23 -17.80
N GLY A 183 -24.20 -30.50 -18.19
CA GLY A 183 -23.06 -31.32 -18.56
C GLY A 183 -22.30 -30.72 -19.75
N CYS A 184 -20.98 -30.74 -19.65
CA CYS A 184 -20.08 -30.44 -20.75
C CYS A 184 -20.20 -31.55 -21.82
N ARG A 185 -21.13 -31.40 -22.77
CA ARG A 185 -21.03 -32.04 -24.09
C ARG A 185 -20.12 -31.20 -24.96
N GLY A 186 -19.17 -31.88 -25.61
CA GLY A 186 -18.14 -31.26 -26.43
C GLY A 186 -18.68 -30.46 -27.61
N VAL A 187 -17.93 -29.41 -27.95
CA VAL A 187 -17.97 -28.82 -29.29
C VAL A 187 -16.54 -28.81 -29.83
N ARG A 188 -16.37 -29.51 -30.93
CA ARG A 188 -15.18 -29.50 -31.77
C ARG A 188 -15.17 -28.16 -32.52
N SER A 189 -14.04 -27.47 -32.47
CA SER A 189 -13.63 -26.53 -33.52
C SER A 189 -12.12 -26.68 -33.66
N SER A 190 -11.64 -27.50 -34.59
CA SER A 190 -11.35 -27.04 -35.96
C SER A 190 -10.78 -25.62 -35.96
N SER A 191 -9.49 -25.49 -35.67
CA SER A 191 -8.67 -24.59 -36.47
C SER A 191 -7.36 -25.28 -36.79
N ARG A 192 -7.19 -25.47 -38.08
CA ARG A 192 -6.09 -26.13 -38.78
C ARG A 192 -4.82 -25.27 -38.70
N TYR A 193 -3.71 -25.97 -38.52
CA TYR A 193 -2.37 -25.75 -39.07
C TYR A 193 -1.86 -24.30 -39.17
N LEU A 194 -0.74 -24.02 -38.49
CA LEU A 194 0.60 -24.13 -39.08
C LEU A 194 1.65 -23.93 -37.99
N CYS A 195 2.26 -25.04 -37.55
CA CYS A 195 3.54 -25.05 -36.86
C CYS A 195 4.58 -25.46 -37.91
N SER A 196 5.37 -24.49 -38.36
CA SER A 196 6.58 -24.73 -39.15
C SER A 196 7.70 -25.10 -38.17
N LEU A 197 8.09 -26.37 -38.21
CA LEU A 197 9.38 -26.86 -37.70
C LEU A 197 10.39 -26.74 -38.84
N ALA A 198 11.60 -26.24 -38.56
CA ALA A 198 12.87 -26.86 -38.96
C ALA A 198 14.05 -25.88 -38.77
N GLU A 199 14.83 -26.17 -37.71
CA GLU A 199 16.30 -26.29 -37.61
C GLU A 199 17.28 -25.31 -38.29
N PRO A 200 18.43 -25.01 -37.62
CA PRO A 200 19.52 -24.22 -38.17
C PRO A 200 20.54 -25.09 -38.92
N ALA A 201 20.90 -24.68 -40.14
CA ALA A 201 22.06 -25.18 -40.86
C ALA A 201 23.19 -24.15 -40.80
N ALA A 202 24.29 -24.54 -40.15
CA ALA A 202 25.60 -23.92 -40.31
C ALA A 202 26.19 -24.34 -41.67
N GLY A 203 26.85 -23.42 -42.39
CA GLY A 203 27.60 -23.76 -43.59
C GLY A 203 28.21 -22.59 -44.37
N LEU A 204 29.49 -22.32 -44.10
CA LEU A 204 30.60 -21.98 -45.01
C LEU A 204 30.41 -20.99 -46.20
N SER A 205 31.30 -19.97 -46.24
CA SER A 205 32.35 -19.76 -47.27
C SER A 205 33.27 -18.61 -46.80
N ALA A 206 34.60 -18.75 -46.70
CA ALA A 206 35.63 -18.91 -47.73
C ALA A 206 35.72 -17.72 -48.71
N VAL A 207 36.72 -16.84 -48.54
CA VAL A 207 37.42 -16.13 -49.66
C VAL A 207 38.89 -15.86 -49.27
N ASP A 208 39.75 -16.27 -50.21
CA ASP A 208 41.20 -16.10 -50.38
C ASP A 208 41.78 -14.68 -50.29
N GLY A 209 43.10 -14.59 -50.13
CA GLY A 209 43.88 -13.73 -51.03
C GLY A 209 45.20 -13.11 -50.54
N ARG A 210 46.30 -13.87 -50.74
CA ARG A 210 47.70 -13.47 -51.05
C ARG A 210 48.58 -12.82 -49.98
#